data_AF-A0A1W9TEU4-F1
#
_entry.id   AF-A0A1W9TEU4-F1
#
_cell.length_a   1.000
_cell.length_b   1.000
_cell.length_c   1.000
_cell.angle_alpha   90.00
_cell.angle_beta   90.00
_cell.angle_gamma   90.00
#
_symmetry.space_group_name_H-M   'P 1'
#
loop_
_entity.id
_entity.type
_entity.pdbx_description
1 polymer ?
#
loop_
_entity_poly.entity_id
_entity_poly.type
_entity_poly.pdbx_seq_one_letter_code
_entity_poly.pdbx_strand_id
1 'polypeptide(L)' 'MGEGEKMYGPRYITITIRTTDGSTLQGRVNIASKKRVSDLFTDSSEQFIVMINVSSRRGSDKTLFVNKNHIVWVEPED' A
#
# COMPACT_ATOMS: atom_id res chain seq x y z
N MET A 1 -22.21 10.15 25.10
CA MET A 1 -21.25 10.94 24.29
C MET A 1 -20.57 9.97 23.35
N GLY A 2 -21.09 9.82 22.13
CA GLY A 2 -20.42 9.04 21.09
C GLY A 2 -19.41 9.96 20.43
N GLU A 3 -18.12 9.66 20.56
CA GLU A 3 -17.10 10.30 19.74
C GLU A 3 -17.44 9.97 18.28
N GLY A 4 -17.87 10.97 17.53
CA GLY A 4 -18.16 10.81 16.11
C GLY A 4 -16.91 10.25 15.43
N GLU A 5 -17.07 9.11 14.75
CA GLU A 5 -16.07 8.57 13.85
C GLU A 5 -15.69 9.70 12.88
N LYS A 6 -14.53 10.32 13.10
CA LYS A 6 -13.98 11.24 12.11
C LYS A 6 -13.77 10.40 10.86
N MET A 7 -14.62 10.59 9.87
CA MET A 7 -14.42 10.09 8.51
C MET A 7 -13.14 10.74 7.98
N TYR A 8 -12.00 10.10 8.24
CA TYR A 8 -10.77 10.43 7.56
C TYR A 8 -10.98 10.05 6.10
N GLY A 9 -11.03 11.06 5.23
CA GLY A 9 -11.03 10.83 3.79
C GLY A 9 -9.83 9.98 3.38
N PRO A 10 -9.86 9.36 2.18
CA PRO A 10 -8.78 8.49 1.73
C PRO A 10 -7.45 9.23 1.76
N ARG A 11 -6.47 8.68 2.48
CA ARG A 11 -5.12 9.23 2.58
C ARG A 11 -4.20 8.32 1.81
N TYR A 12 -3.71 8.81 0.68
CA TYR A 12 -2.78 8.07 -0.15
C TYR A 12 -1.35 8.46 0.17
N ILE A 13 -0.49 7.45 0.32
CA ILE A 13 0.96 7.61 0.45
C ILE A 13 1.63 6.90 -0.71
N THR A 14 2.66 7.55 -1.28
CA THR A 14 3.51 6.93 -2.30
C THR A 14 4.49 5.97 -1.62
N ILE A 15 4.56 4.76 -2.14
CA ILE A 15 5.46 3.73 -1.65
C ILE A 15 6.18 3.08 -2.82
N THR A 16 7.38 2.60 -2.53
CA THR A 16 8.13 1.69 -3.38
C THR A 16 8.19 0.33 -2.71
N ILE A 17 7.87 -0.73 -3.45
CA ILE A 17 7.96 -2.11 -2.97
C ILE A 17 8.89 -2.94 -3.86
N ARG A 18 9.59 -3.88 -3.24
CA ARG A 18 10.35 -4.91 -3.93
C ARG A 18 9.69 -6.26 -3.72
N THR A 19 9.43 -6.97 -4.81
CA THR A 19 8.82 -8.30 -4.78
C THR A 19 9.86 -9.41 -4.85
N THR A 20 9.45 -10.61 -4.44
CA THR A 20 10.30 -11.82 -4.41
C THR A 20 10.75 -12.29 -5.79
N ASP A 21 10.05 -11.89 -6.86
CA ASP A 21 10.45 -12.11 -8.25
C ASP A 21 11.53 -11.12 -8.75
N GLY A 22 11.98 -10.19 -7.90
CA GLY A 22 12.97 -9.17 -8.21
C GLY A 22 12.41 -7.88 -8.84
N SER A 23 11.10 -7.80 -9.08
CA SER A 23 10.45 -6.59 -9.59
C SER A 23 10.41 -5.48 -8.53
N THR A 24 10.55 -4.22 -8.97
CA THR A 24 10.30 -3.04 -8.13
C THR A 24 9.06 -2.33 -8.68
N LEU A 25 8.10 -2.03 -7.79
CA LEU A 25 6.85 -1.34 -8.11
C LEU A 25 6.77 -0.06 -7.30
N GLN A 26 6.48 1.05 -7.96
CA GLN A 26 6.22 2.34 -7.32
C GLN A 26 4.75 2.68 -7.52
N GLY A 27 4.05 3.08 -6.47
CA GLY A 27 2.63 3.41 -6.56
C GLY A 27 2.10 4.00 -5.26
N ARG A 28 0.78 4.07 -5.14
CA ARG A 28 0.14 4.65 -3.96
C ARG A 28 -0.74 3.65 -3.22
N VAL A 29 -0.72 3.70 -1.90
CA VAL A 29 -1.61 2.90 -1.03
C VAL A 29 -2.48 3.81 -0.19
N ASN A 30 -3.73 3.37 0.06
CA ASN A 30 -4.63 4.06 0.98
C ASN A 30 -4.32 3.63 2.41
N ILE A 31 -4.05 4.59 3.28
CA ILE A 31 -3.83 4.36 4.71
C ILE A 31 -4.92 5.02 5.58
N ALA A 32 -6.05 5.49 5.05
CA ALA A 32 -7.05 6.20 5.86
C ALA A 32 -7.56 5.42 7.07
N SER A 33 -7.67 4.08 6.97
CA SER A 33 -8.07 3.19 8.06
C SER A 33 -6.92 2.80 9.00
N LYS A 34 -5.67 3.13 8.66
CA LYS A 34 -4.46 2.74 9.39
C LYS A 34 -3.70 3.98 9.86
N LYS A 35 -3.14 3.96 11.07
CA LYS A 35 -2.38 5.13 11.56
C LYS A 35 -1.01 5.26 10.87
N ARG A 36 -0.43 4.14 10.42
CA ARG A 36 0.91 4.08 9.83
C ARG A 36 0.94 3.18 8.60
N VAL A 37 1.88 3.45 7.69
CA VAL A 37 2.16 2.58 6.53
C VAL A 37 2.52 1.17 7.00
N SER A 38 3.35 1.03 8.04
CA SER A 38 3.73 -0.27 8.60
C SER A 38 2.54 -1.16 8.95
N ASP A 39 1.49 -0.57 9.55
CA ASP A 39 0.32 -1.31 10.01
C ASP A 39 -0.43 -1.96 8.85
N LEU A 40 -0.36 -1.36 7.65
CA LEU A 40 -0.93 -1.94 6.43
C LEU A 40 -0.22 -3.24 6.05
N PHE A 41 1.08 -3.36 6.28
CA PHE A 41 1.88 -4.52 5.86
C PHE A 41 2.03 -5.59 6.94
N THR A 42 1.91 -5.22 8.22
CA THR A 42 2.03 -6.16 9.34
C THR A 42 0.69 -6.77 9.76
N ASP A 43 -0.44 -6.21 9.33
CA ASP A 43 -1.76 -6.80 9.57
C ASP A 43 -1.93 -8.10 8.76
N SER A 44 -1.93 -9.23 9.48
CA SER A 44 -2.05 -10.57 8.91
C SER A 44 -3.49 -10.97 8.55
N SER A 45 -4.50 -10.20 8.97
CA SER A 45 -5.90 -10.48 8.62
C SER A 45 -6.20 -10.19 7.15
N GLU A 46 -5.42 -9.31 6.54
CA GLU A 46 -5.51 -8.96 5.12
C GLU A 46 -4.24 -9.42 4.40
N GLN A 47 -4.34 -10.34 3.44
CA GLN A 47 -3.15 -10.86 2.73
C GLN A 47 -2.72 -10.00 1.54
N PHE A 48 -3.58 -9.08 1.09
CA PHE A 48 -3.33 -8.26 -0.09
C PHE A 48 -3.32 -6.78 0.27
N ILE A 49 -2.51 -6.00 -0.44
CA ILE A 49 -2.60 -4.55 -0.48
C ILE A 49 -3.12 -4.11 -1.85
N VAL A 50 -3.86 -3.00 -1.87
CA VAL A 50 -4.29 -2.36 -3.10
C VAL A 50 -3.36 -1.19 -3.38
N MET A 51 -2.63 -1.28 -4.50
CA MET A 51 -1.81 -0.19 -5.02
C MET A 51 -2.49 0.43 -6.24
N ILE A 52 -2.52 1.75 -6.31
CA ILE A 52 -3.02 2.52 -7.47
C ILE A 52 -1.89 3.30 -8.13
N ASN A 53 -2.12 3.73 -9.37
CA ASN A 53 -1.18 4.49 -10.20
C ASN A 53 0.20 3.81 -10.26
N VAL A 54 0.23 2.48 -10.33
CA VAL A 54 1.47 1.72 -10.24
C VAL A 54 2.28 1.91 -11.52
N SER A 55 3.54 2.30 -11.34
CA SER A 55 4.56 2.36 -12.38
C SER A 55 5.48 1.15 -12.28
N SER A 56 5.65 0.46 -13.40
CA SER A 56 6.49 -0.75 -13.52
C SER A 56 7.15 -0.80 -14.90
N ARG A 57 8.13 -1.71 -15.09
CA ARG A 57 8.72 -1.98 -16.42
C ARG A 57 7.69 -2.41 -17.47
N ARG A 58 6.49 -2.85 -17.07
CA ARG A 58 5.42 -3.34 -17.96
C ARG A 58 4.30 -2.29 -18.20
N GLY A 59 4.54 -1.03 -17.83
CA GLY A 59 3.62 0.08 -18.00
C GLY A 59 3.26 0.79 -16.69
N SER A 60 2.62 1.94 -16.83
CA SER A 60 2.18 2.83 -15.76
C SER A 60 0.66 2.81 -15.58
N ASP A 61 0.19 3.44 -14.51
CA ASP A 61 -1.22 3.73 -14.24
C ASP A 61 -2.14 2.50 -14.07
N LYS A 62 -1.59 1.44 -13.49
CA LYS A 62 -2.33 0.22 -13.17
C LYS A 62 -2.75 0.20 -11.69
N THR A 63 -3.90 -0.40 -11.42
CA THR A 63 -4.28 -0.86 -10.08
C THR A 63 -3.81 -2.29 -9.90
N LEU A 64 -3.06 -2.57 -8.84
CA LEU A 64 -2.56 -3.90 -8.52
C LEU A 64 -3.03 -4.33 -7.12
N PHE A 65 -3.42 -5.61 -7.02
CA PHE A 65 -3.60 -6.31 -5.76
C PHE A 65 -2.34 -7.13 -5.50
N VAL A 66 -1.53 -6.69 -4.54
CA VAL A 66 -0.22 -7.32 -4.26
C VAL A 66 -0.30 -8.16 -3.01
N ASN A 67 0.06 -9.44 -3.10
CA ASN A 67 0.13 -10.34 -1.96
C ASN A 67 1.33 -9.97 -1.06
N LYS A 68 1.08 -9.71 0.23
CA LYS A 68 2.09 -9.31 1.21
C LYS A 68 3.21 -10.35 1.38
N ASN A 69 2.91 -11.64 1.21
CA ASN A 69 3.89 -12.73 1.32
C ASN A 69 4.94 -12.72 0.19
N HIS A 70 4.71 -11.94 -0.87
CA HIS A 70 5.64 -11.78 -1.98
C HIS A 70 6.36 -10.43 -1.96
N ILE A 71 6.26 -9.68 -0.86
CA ILE A 71 6.96 -8.41 -0.67
C ILE A 71 8.20 -8.66 0.21
N VAL A 72 9.35 -8.22 -0.28
CA VAL A 72 10.64 -8.32 0.44
C VAL A 72 10.84 -7.12 1.35
N TRP A 73 10.57 -5.92 0.83
CA TRP A 73 10.64 -4.67 1.59
C TRP A 73 9.72 -3.61 0.99
N VAL A 74 9.40 -2.61 1.82
CA VAL A 74 8.57 -1.45 1.49
C VAL A 74 9.26 -0.20 2.00
N GLU A 75 9.29 0.84 1.19
CA GLU A 75 9.81 2.17 1.54
C GLU A 75 8.76 3.24 1.19
N PRO A 76 8.34 4.09 2.14
CA PRO A 76 7.53 5.28 1.84
C PRO A 76 8.41 6.43 1.32
N GLU A 77 7.92 7.21 0.35
CA GLU A 77 8.66 8.35 -0.24
C GLU A 77 8.53 9.68 0.55
N ASP A 78 8.50 9.64 1.89
CA ASP A 78 8.08 10.67 2.88
C ASP A 78 6.56 10.78 3.17
#